data_AF-A0A958AWS0-F1
#
_entry.id   AF-A0A958AWS0-F1
#
_cell.length_a   1.000
_cell.length_b   1.000
_cell.length_c   1.000
_cell.angle_alpha   90.00
_cell.angle_beta   90.00
_cell.angle_gamma   90.00
#
_symmetry.space_group_name_H-M   'P 1'
#
loop_
_entity.id
_entity.type
_entity.pdbx_description
1 polymer ?
#
loop_
_entity_poly.entity_id
_entity_poly.type
_entity_poly.pdbx_seq_one_letter_code
_entity_poly.pdbx_strand_id
1 'polypeptide(L)'
;MDIFMAELFGTMILILLGDGVVANVVLSKNKGEGGGWIVITAGWGFAVAMAVYVTGWVSGAHLNPAVTVGLVVVGGTTPAGDPVVNHLIQYLA
;
A
#
# COMPACT_ATOMS: atom_id res chain seq x y z
N MET A 1 9.84 10.08 12.13
CA MET A 1 8.56 9.37 11.93
C MET A 1 8.78 7.94 12.38
N ASP A 2 7.90 7.42 13.22
CA ASP A 2 7.98 6.02 13.65
C ASP A 2 7.70 5.08 12.47
N ILE A 3 8.31 3.88 12.45
CA ILE A 3 8.13 2.87 11.41
C ILE A 3 6.65 2.52 11.28
N PHE A 4 5.95 2.39 12.40
CA PHE A 4 4.52 2.14 12.41
C PHE A 4 3.74 3.23 11.65
N MET A 5 3.98 4.50 11.99
CA MET A 5 3.28 5.61 11.35
C MET A 5 3.59 5.68 9.85
N ALA A 6 4.82 5.39 9.44
CA ALA A 6 5.18 5.33 8.02
C ALA A 6 4.39 4.24 7.27
N GLU A 7 4.31 3.02 7.81
CA GLU A 7 3.53 1.93 7.20
C GLU A 7 2.02 2.26 7.16
N LEU A 8 1.47 2.86 8.22
CA LEU A 8 0.08 3.29 8.28
C LEU A 8 -0.25 4.35 7.23
N PHE A 9 0.56 5.42 7.15
CA PHE A 9 0.36 6.49 6.18
C PHE A 9 0.56 6.00 4.74
N GLY A 10 1.54 5.13 4.50
CA GLY A 10 1.76 4.56 3.17
C GLY A 10 0.58 3.70 2.73
N THR A 11 0.06 2.85 3.62
CA THR A 11 -1.13 2.02 3.34
C THR A 11 -2.37 2.87 3.12
N MET A 12 -2.54 3.95 3.89
CA MET A 12 -3.63 4.92 3.69
C MET A 12 -3.58 5.54 2.28
N ILE A 13 -2.39 5.95 1.82
CA ILE A 13 -2.20 6.50 0.46
C ILE A 13 -2.52 5.44 -0.60
N LEU A 14 -2.03 4.21 -0.40
CA LEU A 14 -2.29 3.08 -1.30
C LEU A 14 -3.79 2.84 -1.49
N ILE A 15 -4.54 2.71 -0.39
CA ILE A 15 -5.98 2.42 -0.42
C ILE A 15 -6.77 3.61 -0.93
N LEU A 16 -6.48 4.83 -0.47
CA LEU A 16 -7.19 6.03 -0.92
C LEU A 16 -7.10 6.22 -2.44
N LEU A 17 -5.91 5.99 -3.01
CA LEU A 17 -5.69 6.14 -4.45
C LEU A 17 -6.15 4.91 -5.25
N GLY A 18 -5.93 3.70 -4.73
CA GLY A 18 -6.34 2.44 -5.35
C GLY A 18 -7.86 2.30 -5.44
N ASP A 19 -8.56 2.47 -4.32
CA ASP A 19 -10.02 2.46 -4.31
C ASP A 19 -10.59 3.70 -4.99
N GLY A 20 -9.87 4.83 -4.94
CA GLY A 20 -10.20 6.05 -5.67
C GLY A 20 -10.30 5.83 -7.17
N VAL A 21 -9.35 5.08 -7.78
CA VAL A 21 -9.43 4.75 -9.21
C VAL A 21 -10.54 3.75 -9.53
N VAL A 22 -10.83 2.81 -8.63
CA VAL A 22 -11.96 1.88 -8.78
C VAL A 22 -13.28 2.66 -8.74
N ALA A 23 -13.45 3.56 -7.77
CA ALA A 23 -14.59 4.45 -7.68
C ALA A 23 -14.70 5.37 -8.90
N ASN A 24 -13.57 5.85 -9.44
CA ASN A 24 -13.57 6.65 -10.66
C ASN A 24 -14.12 5.90 -11.89
N VAL A 25 -13.84 4.59 -11.99
CA VAL A 25 -14.19 3.78 -13.16
C VAL A 25 -15.55 3.07 -13.03
N VAL A 26 -15.93 2.67 -11.81
CA VAL A 26 -17.10 1.80 -11.57
C VAL A 26 -18.32 2.58 -11.05
N LEU A 27 -18.12 3.72 -10.38
CA LEU A 27 -19.23 4.48 -9.83
C LEU A 27 -19.99 5.23 -10.93
N SER A 28 -21.30 5.04 -10.99
CA SER A 28 -22.15 5.71 -11.97
C SER A 28 -22.10 7.23 -11.83
N LYS A 29 -22.18 7.94 -12.96
CA LYS A 29 -22.09 9.41 -13.07
C LYS A 29 -20.72 9.96 -12.66
N ASN A 30 -19.68 9.13 -12.65
CA ASN A 30 -18.31 9.59 -12.62
C ASN A 30 -17.83 9.94 -14.04
N LYS A 31 -16.95 10.93 -14.18
CA LYS A 31 -16.33 11.27 -15.47
C LYS A 31 -15.39 10.19 -16.01
N GLY A 32 -14.90 9.32 -15.13
CA GLY A 32 -14.08 8.16 -15.49
C GLY A 32 -14.88 6.87 -15.70
N GLU A 33 -16.22 6.91 -15.58
CA GLU A 33 -17.08 5.73 -15.69
C GLU A 33 -16.83 5.01 -17.02
N GLY A 34 -16.63 3.70 -16.97
CA GLY A 34 -16.35 2.89 -18.17
C GLY A 34 -14.93 3.02 -18.71
N GLY A 35 -13.99 3.64 -17.97
CA GLY A 35 -12.56 3.71 -18.34
C GLY A 35 -11.85 2.35 -18.48
N GLY A 36 -12.47 1.27 -18.02
CA GLY A 36 -12.00 -0.10 -18.22
C GLY A 36 -10.85 -0.51 -17.31
N TRP A 37 -10.42 -1.77 -17.47
CA TRP A 37 -9.47 -2.41 -16.56
C TRP A 37 -8.09 -1.74 -16.55
N ILE A 38 -7.62 -1.25 -17.71
CA ILE A 38 -6.31 -0.61 -17.83
C ILE A 38 -6.15 0.61 -16.91
N VAL A 39 -7.22 1.42 -16.76
CA VAL A 39 -7.22 2.60 -15.90
C VAL A 39 -7.10 2.18 -14.44
N ILE A 40 -7.85 1.14 -14.03
CA ILE A 40 -7.80 0.59 -12.68
C ILE A 40 -6.40 0.04 -12.38
N THR A 41 -5.85 -0.81 -13.23
CA THR A 41 -4.54 -1.44 -12.98
C THR A 41 -3.40 -0.43 -12.99
N ALA A 42 -3.43 0.55 -13.90
CA ALA A 42 -2.42 1.61 -13.92
C ALA A 42 -2.55 2.49 -12.67
N GLY A 43 -3.77 2.85 -12.26
CA GLY A 43 -4.02 3.63 -11.05
C GLY A 43 -3.53 2.94 -9.78
N TRP A 44 -3.77 1.63 -9.63
CA TRP A 44 -3.21 0.83 -8.53
C TRP A 44 -1.68 0.79 -8.56
N GLY A 45 -1.07 0.63 -9.74
CA GLY A 45 0.39 0.68 -9.89
C GLY A 45 1.00 2.03 -9.45
N PHE A 46 0.37 3.14 -9.84
CA PHE A 46 0.79 4.47 -9.39
C PHE A 46 0.53 4.69 -7.89
N ALA A 47 -0.56 4.17 -7.33
CA ALA A 47 -0.85 4.24 -5.90
C ALA A 47 0.27 3.60 -5.07
N VAL A 48 0.72 2.39 -5.45
CA VAL A 48 1.87 1.71 -4.82
C VAL A 48 3.13 2.55 -4.94
N ALA A 49 3.44 3.03 -6.15
CA ALA A 49 4.66 3.82 -6.40
C ALA A 49 4.71 5.09 -5.52
N MET A 50 3.58 5.79 -5.40
CA MET A 50 3.49 6.99 -4.55
C MET A 50 3.62 6.65 -3.07
N ALA A 51 2.96 5.61 -2.59
CA ALA A 51 3.06 5.20 -1.20
C ALA A 51 4.50 4.80 -0.82
N VAL A 52 5.20 4.07 -1.69
CA VAL A 52 6.62 3.72 -1.53
C VAL A 52 7.50 4.97 -1.55
N TYR A 53 7.26 5.90 -2.48
CA TYR A 53 8.04 7.15 -2.57
C TYR A 53 7.96 7.97 -1.27
N VAL A 54 6.77 8.05 -0.66
CA VAL A 54 6.55 8.86 0.55
C VAL A 54 7.15 8.20 1.81
N THR A 55 7.11 6.87 1.90
CA THR A 55 7.36 6.15 3.17
C THR A 55 8.59 5.24 3.17
N GLY A 56 9.14 4.92 2.00
CA GLY A 56 10.20 3.93 1.83
C GLY A 56 11.50 4.26 2.57
N TRP A 57 11.82 5.54 2.69
CA TRP A 57 13.02 5.99 3.42
C TRP A 57 12.89 5.86 4.95
N VAL A 58 11.68 5.64 5.48
CA VAL A 58 11.43 5.49 6.93
C VAL A 58 11.28 4.02 7.33
N SER A 59 10.44 3.27 6.62
CA SER A 59 10.05 1.90 7.00
C SER A 59 10.44 0.83 6.00
N GLY A 60 11.09 1.19 4.88
CA GLY A 60 11.25 0.25 3.76
C GLY A 60 9.97 0.04 2.94
N ALA A 61 8.86 0.69 3.32
CA ALA A 61 7.56 0.67 2.65
C ALA A 61 7.10 -0.75 2.29
N HIS A 62 6.84 -1.58 3.30
CA HIS A 62 6.25 -2.88 3.05
C HIS A 62 4.79 -2.74 2.59
N LEU A 63 4.03 -1.86 3.26
CA LEU A 63 2.65 -1.45 2.98
C LEU A 63 1.62 -2.58 2.88
N ASN A 64 2.09 -3.80 3.10
CA ASN A 64 1.37 -5.03 2.86
C ASN A 64 1.92 -6.11 3.82
N PRO A 65 1.04 -6.80 4.55
CA PRO A 65 1.43 -7.89 5.44
C PRO A 65 2.13 -9.03 4.71
N ALA A 66 1.66 -9.40 3.52
CA ALA A 66 2.23 -10.48 2.71
C ALA A 66 3.65 -10.16 2.24
N VAL A 67 3.94 -8.89 1.91
CA VAL A 67 5.29 -8.44 1.56
C VAL A 67 6.22 -8.57 2.77
N THR A 68 5.74 -8.17 3.95
CA THR A 68 6.50 -8.29 5.21
C THR A 68 6.85 -9.76 5.50
N VAL A 69 5.87 -10.66 5.41
CA VAL A 69 6.07 -12.10 5.63
C VAL A 69 7.02 -12.69 4.57
N GLY A 70 6.84 -12.33 3.30
CA GLY A 70 7.70 -12.79 2.22
C GLY A 70 9.16 -12.40 2.43
N LEU A 71 9.41 -11.17 2.88
CA LEU A 71 10.76 -10.68 3.17
C LEU A 71 11.42 -11.44 4.32
N VAL A 72 10.65 -11.77 5.38
CA VAL A 72 11.13 -12.59 6.50
C VAL A 72 11.47 -14.01 6.05
N VAL A 73 10.63 -14.63 5.22
CA VAL A 73 10.83 -16.01 4.72
C VAL A 73 12.11 -16.13 3.90
N VAL A 74 12.48 -15.12 3.12
CA VAL A 74 13.72 -15.12 2.32
C VAL A 74 14.96 -14.67 3.10
N GLY A 75 14.85 -14.49 4.43
CA GLY A 75 15.95 -14.07 5.29
C GLY A 75 16.31 -12.59 5.18
N GLY A 76 15.43 -11.77 4.61
CA GLY A 76 15.60 -10.32 4.55
C GLY A 76 15.40 -9.66 5.91
N THR A 77 16.08 -8.52 6.13
CA THR A 77 15.97 -7.75 7.37
C THR A 77 14.73 -6.88 7.35
N THR A 78 13.86 -7.02 8.35
CA THR A 78 12.84 -6.02 8.65
C THR A 78 13.50 -4.87 9.42
N PRO A 79 13.09 -3.59 9.22
CA PRO A 79 13.76 -2.44 9.86
C PRO A 79 13.79 -2.45 11.39
N ALA A 80 13.04 -3.33 12.06
CA ALA A 80 12.90 -3.35 13.51
C ALA A 80 13.58 -4.53 14.23
N GLY A 81 14.08 -5.55 13.52
CA GLY A 81 14.65 -6.74 14.19
C GLY A 81 13.69 -7.50 15.12
N ASP A 82 12.38 -7.21 15.08
CA ASP A 82 11.36 -7.85 15.92
C ASP A 82 10.69 -9.02 15.19
N PRO A 83 10.53 -10.20 15.82
CA PRO A 83 10.18 -11.44 15.11
C PRO A 83 8.77 -11.48 14.51
N VAL A 84 7.80 -10.67 14.94
CA VAL A 84 6.45 -10.69 14.36
C VAL A 84 5.59 -9.41 14.53
N VAL A 85 5.96 -8.47 15.41
CA VAL A 85 4.96 -7.90 16.34
C VAL A 85 4.64 -6.40 16.22
N ASN A 86 4.98 -5.75 15.12
CA ASN A 86 3.97 -4.85 14.53
C ASN A 86 2.51 -5.44 14.54
N HIS A 87 2.43 -6.77 14.40
CA HIS A 87 1.34 -7.76 14.41
C HIS A 87 -0.10 -7.48 13.96
N LEU A 88 -0.68 -6.28 14.02
CA LEU A 88 -2.08 -6.08 13.65
C LEU A 88 -2.41 -4.79 12.89
N ILE A 89 -1.43 -3.91 12.68
CA ILE A 89 -1.63 -2.72 11.81
C ILE A 89 -1.95 -3.12 10.36
N GLN A 90 -1.52 -4.34 10.07
CA GLN A 90 -1.68 -5.15 8.88
C GLN A 90 -3.13 -5.59 8.56
N TYR A 91 -4.14 -5.31 9.39
CA TYR A 91 -5.53 -5.75 9.18
C TYR A 91 -6.49 -4.65 8.68
N LEU A 92 -5.98 -3.50 8.21
CA LEU A 92 -6.80 -2.38 7.69
C LEU A 92 -6.43 -1.96 6.26
N ALA A 93 -6.09 -2.92 5.41
CA ALA A 93 -6.29 -2.81 3.96
C ALA A 93 -7.38 -3.79 3.55
#